data_AF-A0A9E2ES06-F1
#
_entry.id   AF-A0A9E2ES06-F1
#
_cell.length_a   1.000
_cell.length_b   1.000
_cell.length_c   1.000
_cell.angle_alpha   90.00
_cell.angle_beta   90.00
_cell.angle_gamma   90.00
#
_symmetry.space_group_name_H-M   'P 1'
#
loop_
_entity.id
_entity.type
_entity.pdbx_description
1 polymer ?
#
loop_
_entity_poly.entity_id
_entity_poly.type
_entity_poly.pdbx_seq_one_letter_code
_entity_poly.pdbx_strand_id
1 'polypeptide(L)'
;MRHSIAITICILILPISLWSQNIELFQQFNGRYDYLAIGNTLNQFENNLDGSFCEILPGSSADLFLESDQQLLSAYLYWAGSGVADTEVSLNDLNVISEIDYSVSFDSSSGELIYFSCFADVTEIIAELGNTTYTLANLDIAETLMTNPGYCNTRTNFAGWSLYVIYEDMSLPLNQVSLFQGLEIINTNVTEKTILLDNINVLDNIGAKIGFLAWEGDDALNYGESLAINDNILSNPPLNLSDNAFNGTNSFTNSTTFYNADLDVYDIQNNIDVGDTSAIISLTTGDFDETGNFRADLIILNNVITVLNSQLPDATIEITDVSLQCNSTEVVISYTVFNTNSTDVLPANTAIAFYIEGELITQAFTLNDIPIGGFEDGSITVSLPITDGSLLNLIAVIDDDGSGFGMINETNETNNSDQSTIEVLASEPVITLPDLLSCDSGFNTGRFDLTNSLEFIPSEYNIDQSTFYLSEEDALSQVNPIFNAMNFINNLSPQSLFVRIEHDPCDQLFKFDLIVENCPPFIPQGFSPNDDGFNDWFNIQGLYDIFEDHKLLIYNRYGTLIFEGNNNLKWYGRSNSGLNASGKRVPVGTYFYVLHLNDPSYKSMTGWVYLNY
;
A
#
# COMPACT_ATOMS: atom_id res chain seq x y z
N MET A 1 -60.09 19.08 -4.99
CA MET A 1 -59.63 18.94 -3.59
C MET A 1 -58.42 18.03 -3.59
N ARG A 2 -57.21 18.60 -3.60
CA ARG A 2 -55.95 17.85 -3.46
C ARG A 2 -55.85 17.36 -2.01
N HIS A 3 -55.74 16.05 -1.80
CA HIS A 3 -55.41 15.48 -0.50
C HIS A 3 -53.89 15.34 -0.43
N SER A 4 -53.26 16.15 0.41
CA SER A 4 -51.85 15.99 0.78
C SER A 4 -51.73 14.85 1.78
N ILE A 5 -50.91 13.85 1.45
CA ILE A 5 -50.51 12.78 2.37
C ILE A 5 -49.29 13.30 3.13
N ALA A 6 -49.43 13.53 4.44
CA ALA A 6 -48.32 13.81 5.34
C ALA A 6 -47.73 12.47 5.81
N ILE A 7 -46.49 12.19 5.46
CA ILE A 7 -45.72 11.05 5.96
C ILE A 7 -44.98 11.54 7.21
N THR A 8 -45.46 11.13 8.38
CA THR A 8 -44.75 11.32 9.65
C THR A 8 -43.69 10.24 9.77
N ILE A 9 -42.42 10.61 9.63
CA ILE A 9 -41.28 9.74 9.90
C ILE A 9 -41.12 9.66 11.42
N CYS A 10 -41.43 8.50 11.99
CA CYS A 10 -41.16 8.19 13.38
C CYS A 10 -39.70 7.72 13.47
N ILE A 11 -38.80 8.58 13.97
CA ILE A 11 -37.42 8.20 14.27
C ILE A 11 -37.46 7.36 15.56
N LEU A 12 -37.31 6.04 15.42
CA LEU A 12 -37.05 5.15 16.54
C LEU A 12 -35.61 5.43 17.01
N ILE A 13 -35.47 6.13 18.14
CA ILE A 13 -34.20 6.20 18.87
C ILE A 13 -34.08 4.84 19.59
N LEU A 14 -33.25 3.95 19.04
CA LEU A 14 -32.79 2.77 19.77
C LEU A 14 -31.85 3.24 20.88
N PRO A 15 -32.00 2.75 22.13
CA PRO A 15 -31.01 3.03 23.17
C PRO A 15 -29.69 2.40 22.74
N ILE A 16 -28.64 3.21 22.63
CA ILE A 16 -27.27 2.73 22.49
C ILE A 16 -26.89 2.22 23.87
N SER A 17 -26.76 0.91 24.01
CA SER A 17 -26.13 0.30 25.17
C SER A 17 -24.66 0.73 25.15
N LEU A 18 -24.23 1.58 26.08
CA LEU A 18 -22.82 1.85 26.32
C LEU A 18 -22.28 0.64 27.10
N TRP A 19 -21.47 -0.19 26.47
CA TRP A 19 -20.79 -1.29 27.15
C TRP A 19 -19.43 -0.80 27.68
N SER A 20 -19.04 -1.30 28.85
CA SER A 20 -17.69 -1.17 29.41
C SER A 20 -16.67 -1.52 28.34
N GLN A 21 -15.57 -0.77 28.28
CA GLN A 21 -14.50 -0.99 27.31
C GLN A 21 -13.35 -1.69 28.04
N ASN A 22 -12.99 -2.88 27.59
CA ASN A 22 -11.99 -3.72 28.24
C ASN A 22 -10.66 -2.97 28.40
N ILE A 23 -9.92 -3.27 29.46
CA ILE A 23 -8.51 -2.88 29.57
C ILE A 23 -7.71 -3.70 28.55
N GLU A 24 -7.17 -3.05 27.53
CA GLU A 24 -6.42 -3.68 26.44
C GLU A 24 -5.08 -2.95 26.22
N LEU A 25 -4.10 -3.64 25.62
CA LEU A 25 -2.79 -3.05 25.30
C LEU A 25 -2.99 -1.86 24.36
N PHE A 26 -2.56 -0.68 24.80
CA PHE A 26 -2.69 0.56 24.04
C PHE A 26 -1.38 0.95 23.34
N GLN A 27 -0.28 0.96 24.09
CA GLN A 27 1.04 1.33 23.59
C GLN A 27 2.11 0.46 24.22
N GLN A 28 3.15 0.17 23.45
CA GLN A 28 4.31 -0.58 23.91
C GLN A 28 5.59 0.09 23.43
N PHE A 29 6.50 0.34 24.37
CA PHE A 29 7.80 0.95 24.11
C PHE A 29 8.90 -0.03 24.46
N ASN A 30 9.77 -0.33 23.50
CA ASN A 30 10.88 -1.25 23.66
C ASN A 30 12.22 -0.51 23.54
N GLY A 31 12.99 -0.49 24.62
CA GLY A 31 14.24 0.27 24.67
C GLY A 31 14.70 0.53 26.10
N ARG A 32 15.58 1.51 26.31
CA ARG A 32 16.04 1.86 27.67
C ARG A 32 15.07 2.83 28.32
N TYR A 33 13.84 2.36 28.49
CA TYR A 33 12.72 3.19 28.88
C TYR A 33 12.21 2.83 30.26
N ASP A 34 11.67 3.84 30.93
CA ASP A 34 10.89 3.70 32.15
C ASP A 34 9.82 4.82 32.16
N TYR A 35 8.98 4.84 33.18
CA TYR A 35 7.95 5.84 33.34
C TYR A 35 7.91 6.41 34.76
N LEU A 36 7.34 7.59 34.86
CA LEU A 36 6.81 8.19 36.10
C LEU A 36 5.38 8.63 35.86
N ALA A 37 4.62 8.85 36.93
CA ALA A 37 3.30 9.45 36.84
C ALA A 37 3.14 10.60 37.83
N ILE A 38 2.37 11.60 37.43
CA ILE A 38 1.89 12.67 38.31
C ILE A 38 0.38 12.77 38.17
N GLY A 39 -0.29 13.40 39.13
CA GLY A 39 -1.73 13.58 39.07
C GLY A 39 -2.25 14.17 40.35
N ASN A 40 -3.48 14.69 40.32
CA ASN A 40 -4.15 15.12 41.54
C ASN A 40 -5.67 14.93 41.44
N THR A 41 -6.31 14.77 42.59
CA THR A 41 -7.78 14.71 42.69
C THR A 41 -8.36 16.12 42.69
N LEU A 42 -9.62 16.26 42.27
CA LEU A 42 -10.42 17.47 42.45
C LEU A 42 -11.36 17.32 43.67
N ASN A 43 -11.43 16.14 44.29
CA ASN A 43 -12.15 15.92 45.54
C ASN A 43 -11.40 16.60 46.70
N GLN A 44 -12.13 17.37 47.51
CA GLN A 44 -11.52 18.06 48.67
C GLN A 44 -11.28 17.11 49.86
N PHE A 45 -12.04 16.03 49.92
CA PHE A 45 -12.05 15.03 50.98
C PHE A 45 -12.41 13.67 50.37
N GLU A 46 -12.04 12.60 51.06
CA GLU A 46 -12.59 11.28 50.80
C GLU A 46 -14.11 11.26 51.04
N ASN A 47 -14.86 10.66 50.12
CA ASN A 47 -16.33 10.64 50.11
C ASN A 47 -16.98 10.11 51.42
N ASN A 48 -16.24 9.38 52.25
CA ASN A 48 -16.78 8.80 53.48
C ASN A 48 -16.60 9.63 54.76
N LEU A 49 -15.70 10.61 54.77
CA LEU A 49 -15.21 11.25 55.99
C LEU A 49 -15.83 12.63 56.28
N ASP A 50 -16.17 13.40 55.26
CA ASP A 50 -16.75 14.75 55.39
C ASP A 50 -18.16 14.80 54.78
N GLY A 51 -19.01 15.74 55.21
CA GLY A 51 -20.35 15.96 54.65
C GLY A 51 -20.41 16.91 53.45
N SER A 52 -19.28 17.55 53.12
CA SER A 52 -19.10 18.48 51.99
C SER A 52 -18.40 17.86 50.78
N PHE A 53 -18.22 16.54 50.77
CA PHE A 53 -17.52 15.76 49.73
C PHE A 53 -18.12 15.86 48.32
N CYS A 54 -19.38 16.28 48.16
CA CYS A 54 -20.05 16.34 46.85
C CYS A 54 -19.89 17.69 46.12
N GLU A 55 -18.78 18.39 46.38
CA GLU A 55 -18.33 19.57 45.62
C GLU A 55 -16.89 19.37 45.18
N ILE A 56 -16.61 19.57 43.89
CA ILE A 56 -15.26 19.46 43.32
C ILE A 56 -14.54 20.81 43.28
N LEU A 57 -13.21 20.78 43.37
CA LEU A 57 -12.35 21.93 43.12
C LEU A 57 -12.42 22.34 41.64
N PRO A 58 -12.26 23.62 41.30
CA PRO A 58 -12.22 24.08 39.91
C PRO A 58 -10.93 23.66 39.16
N GLY A 59 -9.95 23.13 39.88
CA GLY A 59 -8.69 22.61 39.35
C GLY A 59 -7.75 22.15 40.47
N SER A 60 -6.75 21.37 40.10
CA SER A 60 -5.73 20.83 41.01
C SER A 60 -4.39 20.71 40.29
N SER A 61 -3.31 20.60 41.07
CA SER A 61 -1.94 20.69 40.54
C SER A 61 -1.03 19.55 41.02
N ALA A 62 -0.05 19.17 40.20
CA ALA A 62 1.00 18.23 40.54
C ALA A 62 2.34 18.66 39.91
N ASP A 63 3.46 18.36 40.57
CA ASP A 63 4.80 18.75 40.12
C ASP A 63 5.43 17.65 39.26
N LEU A 64 5.88 18.00 38.04
CA LEU A 64 6.69 17.12 37.21
C LEU A 64 8.17 17.39 37.44
N PHE A 65 8.94 16.32 37.62
CA PHE A 65 10.39 16.39 37.67
C PHE A 65 11.02 15.17 36.99
N LEU A 66 11.59 15.40 35.80
CA LEU A 66 12.51 14.51 35.10
C LEU A 66 13.95 14.88 35.43
N GLU A 67 14.80 13.89 35.69
CA GLU A 67 16.24 14.09 35.89
C GLU A 67 16.94 14.49 34.58
N SER A 68 18.15 15.06 34.68
CA SER A 68 18.84 15.62 33.50
C SER A 68 19.29 14.60 32.46
N ASP A 69 19.37 13.33 32.86
CA ASP A 69 19.70 12.16 32.05
C ASP A 69 18.46 11.41 31.55
N GLN A 70 17.26 11.87 31.91
CA GLN A 70 15.99 11.33 31.43
C GLN A 70 15.46 12.18 30.28
N GLN A 71 15.28 11.55 29.11
CA GLN A 71 14.74 12.20 27.92
C GLN A 71 13.27 11.83 27.72
N LEU A 72 12.38 12.82 27.65
CA LEU A 72 10.96 12.60 27.35
C LEU A 72 10.78 11.85 26.03
N LEU A 73 9.98 10.77 26.05
CA LEU A 73 9.55 10.02 24.88
C LEU A 73 8.09 10.30 24.55
N SER A 74 7.20 10.16 25.53
CA SER A 74 5.77 10.43 25.40
C SER A 74 5.13 10.85 26.73
N ALA A 75 4.01 11.55 26.65
CA ALA A 75 3.23 11.95 27.82
C ALA A 75 1.71 11.85 27.57
N TYR A 76 1.02 11.11 28.42
CA TYR A 76 -0.38 10.75 28.27
C TYR A 76 -1.22 11.26 29.43
N LEU A 77 -2.14 12.17 29.13
CA LEU A 77 -3.05 12.77 30.10
C LEU A 77 -4.36 11.98 30.16
N TYR A 78 -4.76 11.61 31.38
CA TYR A 78 -6.06 11.03 31.68
C TYR A 78 -6.82 11.97 32.61
N TRP A 79 -8.10 12.19 32.35
CA TRP A 79 -9.00 12.84 33.30
C TRP A 79 -10.34 12.14 33.31
N ALA A 80 -10.99 12.10 34.47
CA ALA A 80 -12.17 11.29 34.67
C ALA A 80 -13.09 11.91 35.70
N GLY A 81 -14.36 11.49 35.67
CA GLY A 81 -15.31 11.93 36.67
C GLY A 81 -16.70 11.31 36.56
N SER A 82 -17.58 11.78 37.44
CA SER A 82 -18.99 11.38 37.45
C SER A 82 -19.79 12.04 36.34
N GLY A 83 -20.58 11.23 35.62
CA GLY A 83 -21.52 11.69 34.60
C GLY A 83 -21.11 11.33 33.17
N VAL A 84 -21.61 12.12 32.23
CA VAL A 84 -21.20 12.06 30.83
C VAL A 84 -19.84 12.73 30.66
N ALA A 85 -19.07 12.29 29.65
CA ALA A 85 -17.73 12.80 29.40
C ALA A 85 -17.70 14.32 29.20
N ASP A 86 -16.82 14.97 29.96
CA ASP A 86 -16.36 16.33 29.70
C ASP A 86 -15.09 16.22 28.84
N THR A 87 -15.22 16.47 27.54
CA THR A 87 -14.19 16.16 26.55
C THR A 87 -13.17 17.29 26.36
N GLU A 88 -13.27 18.38 27.11
CA GLU A 88 -12.40 19.55 26.99
C GLU A 88 -11.96 20.04 28.36
N VAL A 89 -10.65 20.01 28.62
CA VAL A 89 -10.05 20.53 29.86
C VAL A 89 -8.91 21.48 29.52
N SER A 90 -8.31 22.08 30.54
CA SER A 90 -7.07 22.86 30.36
C SER A 90 -5.95 22.33 31.23
N LEU A 91 -4.74 22.29 30.66
CA LEU A 91 -3.49 21.97 31.35
C LEU A 91 -2.57 23.20 31.26
N ASN A 92 -2.31 23.86 32.39
CA ASN A 92 -1.53 25.12 32.44
C ASN A 92 -2.09 26.21 31.51
N ASP A 93 -3.41 26.39 31.53
CA ASP A 93 -4.17 27.32 30.67
C ASP A 93 -4.15 26.98 29.16
N LEU A 94 -3.50 25.89 28.75
CA LEU A 94 -3.56 25.36 27.38
C LEU A 94 -4.76 24.43 27.24
N ASN A 95 -5.51 24.56 26.16
CA ASN A 95 -6.67 23.74 25.89
C ASN A 95 -6.26 22.31 25.49
N VAL A 96 -6.89 21.31 26.09
CA VAL A 96 -6.69 19.90 25.77
C VAL A 96 -8.05 19.27 25.46
N ILE A 97 -8.15 18.65 24.30
CA ILE A 97 -9.37 17.97 23.83
C ILE A 97 -9.12 16.48 23.87
N SER A 98 -10.10 15.72 24.33
CA SER A 98 -10.03 14.26 24.37
C SER A 98 -9.91 13.66 22.96
N GLU A 99 -9.00 12.71 22.81
CA GLU A 99 -8.85 11.87 21.64
C GLU A 99 -9.67 10.57 21.76
N ILE A 100 -9.81 10.07 22.99
CA ILE A 100 -10.53 8.83 23.30
C ILE A 100 -11.35 9.02 24.58
N ASP A 101 -12.64 8.70 24.50
CA ASP A 101 -13.57 8.75 25.62
C ASP A 101 -14.07 7.35 26.00
N TYR A 102 -13.98 7.06 27.28
CA TYR A 102 -14.48 5.85 27.91
C TYR A 102 -15.70 6.16 28.78
N SER A 103 -16.62 5.20 28.89
CA SER A 103 -17.74 5.30 29.81
C SER A 103 -18.13 3.94 30.38
N VAL A 104 -18.51 3.91 31.66
CA VAL A 104 -19.02 2.74 32.35
C VAL A 104 -20.27 3.09 33.15
N SER A 105 -21.13 2.11 33.40
CA SER A 105 -22.31 2.29 34.26
C SER A 105 -22.28 1.40 35.50
N PHE A 106 -22.73 1.97 36.62
CA PHE A 106 -22.84 1.33 37.91
C PHE A 106 -24.31 1.30 38.35
N ASP A 107 -24.86 0.11 38.50
CA ASP A 107 -26.19 -0.11 39.04
C ASP A 107 -26.20 0.08 40.55
N SER A 108 -26.41 1.31 41.00
CA SER A 108 -26.45 1.65 42.42
C SER A 108 -27.85 1.49 43.02
N SER A 109 -27.94 1.55 44.35
CA SER A 109 -29.23 1.61 45.06
C SER A 109 -30.06 2.86 44.73
N SER A 110 -29.44 3.91 44.17
CA SER A 110 -30.09 5.15 43.74
C SER A 110 -30.44 5.18 42.25
N GLY A 111 -30.20 4.08 41.51
CA GLY A 111 -30.34 3.99 40.07
C GLY A 111 -29.00 3.84 39.35
N GLU A 112 -29.05 3.76 38.02
CA GLU A 112 -27.85 3.68 37.18
C GLU A 112 -27.06 5.00 37.24
N LEU A 113 -25.77 4.91 37.53
CA LEU A 113 -24.81 6.01 37.56
C LEU A 113 -23.79 5.79 36.44
N ILE A 114 -23.41 6.85 35.73
CA ILE A 114 -22.44 6.77 34.62
C ILE A 114 -21.15 7.46 35.05
N TYR A 115 -20.02 6.88 34.69
CA TYR A 115 -18.70 7.47 34.89
C TYR A 115 -17.96 7.51 33.57
N PHE A 116 -17.05 8.46 33.43
CA PHE A 116 -16.25 8.61 32.22
C PHE A 116 -14.76 8.71 32.53
N SER A 117 -13.97 8.45 31.51
CA SER A 117 -12.56 8.80 31.44
C SER A 117 -12.23 9.29 30.03
N CYS A 118 -11.37 10.27 29.94
CA CYS A 118 -10.90 10.88 28.71
C CYS A 118 -9.38 10.76 28.65
N PHE A 119 -8.85 10.67 27.43
CA PHE A 119 -7.43 10.52 27.15
C PHE A 119 -6.99 11.54 26.08
N ALA A 120 -5.80 12.11 26.25
CA ALA A 120 -5.12 12.88 25.21
C ALA A 120 -3.60 12.69 25.27
N ASP A 121 -2.95 12.67 24.09
CA ASP A 121 -1.50 12.78 23.99
C ASP A 121 -1.09 14.25 24.17
N VAL A 122 -0.39 14.53 25.27
CA VAL A 122 0.07 15.87 25.61
C VAL A 122 1.60 16.00 25.52
N THR A 123 2.26 15.08 24.81
CA THR A 123 3.73 15.02 24.69
C THR A 123 4.32 16.38 24.27
N GLU A 124 3.70 17.07 23.32
CA GLU A 124 4.17 18.40 22.88
C GLU A 124 4.08 19.47 23.99
N ILE A 125 3.01 19.46 24.78
CA ILE A 125 2.84 20.38 25.92
C ILE A 125 3.91 20.12 26.98
N ILE A 126 4.18 18.83 27.27
CA ILE A 126 5.19 18.46 28.27
C ILE A 126 6.60 18.77 27.76
N ALA A 127 6.88 18.53 26.48
CA ALA A 127 8.15 18.86 25.85
C ALA A 127 8.44 20.38 25.87
N GLU A 128 7.42 21.22 25.68
CA GLU A 128 7.56 22.67 25.69
C GLU A 128 7.76 23.24 27.11
N LEU A 129 6.95 22.78 28.06
CA LEU A 129 6.94 23.32 29.43
C LEU A 129 8.02 22.71 30.34
N GLY A 130 8.38 21.44 30.12
CA GLY A 130 9.38 20.70 30.89
C GLY A 130 9.03 20.55 32.38
N ASN A 131 10.05 20.51 33.24
CA ASN A 131 9.85 20.39 34.68
C ASN A 131 9.18 21.65 35.26
N THR A 132 7.91 21.50 35.66
CA THR A 132 7.11 22.55 36.27
C THR A 132 5.96 21.95 37.08
N THR A 133 5.24 22.80 37.80
CA THR A 133 3.92 22.46 38.31
C THR A 133 2.92 22.46 37.17
N TYR A 134 2.24 21.33 36.97
CA TYR A 134 1.13 21.19 36.05
C TYR A 134 -0.20 21.39 36.76
N THR A 135 -1.10 22.19 36.20
CA THR A 135 -2.44 22.45 36.77
C THR A 135 -3.50 22.06 35.77
N LEU A 136 -4.34 21.09 36.13
CA LEU A 136 -5.54 20.76 35.38
C LEU A 136 -6.72 21.58 35.91
N ALA A 137 -7.49 22.19 35.02
CA ALA A 137 -8.66 22.98 35.33
C ALA A 137 -9.74 22.83 34.24
N ASN A 138 -10.93 23.35 34.53
CA ASN A 138 -12.12 23.32 33.66
C ASN A 138 -12.77 21.94 33.47
N LEU A 139 -12.38 20.92 34.23
CA LEU A 139 -13.16 19.69 34.36
C LEU A 139 -14.43 19.96 35.18
N ASP A 140 -15.59 19.99 34.54
CA ASP A 140 -16.87 20.37 35.16
C ASP A 140 -17.89 19.23 35.22
N ILE A 141 -18.09 18.70 36.43
CA ILE A 141 -19.16 17.73 36.73
C ILE A 141 -20.26 18.31 37.63
N ALA A 142 -20.28 19.62 37.87
CA ALA A 142 -21.18 20.24 38.84
C ALA A 142 -22.66 20.06 38.46
N GLU A 143 -23.01 20.19 37.17
CA GLU A 143 -24.39 19.95 36.72
C GLU A 143 -24.80 18.48 36.93
N THR A 144 -23.90 17.53 36.70
CA THR A 144 -24.15 16.10 36.96
C THR A 144 -24.48 15.88 38.43
N LEU A 145 -23.63 16.36 39.35
CA LEU A 145 -23.83 16.17 40.79
C LEU A 145 -25.10 16.85 41.31
N MET A 146 -25.47 17.99 40.72
CA MET A 146 -26.72 18.69 41.06
C MET A 146 -27.98 17.98 40.56
N THR A 147 -27.93 17.42 39.35
CA THR A 147 -29.12 16.85 38.68
C THR A 147 -29.36 15.38 39.01
N ASN A 148 -28.30 14.65 39.36
CA ASN A 148 -28.36 13.27 39.81
C ASN A 148 -27.78 13.14 41.23
N PRO A 149 -28.62 13.22 42.28
CA PRO A 149 -28.15 13.09 43.67
C PRO A 149 -27.67 11.67 44.00
N GLY A 150 -27.81 10.70 43.08
CA GLY A 150 -27.36 9.33 43.27
C GLY A 150 -25.88 9.26 43.63
N TYR A 151 -24.99 9.96 42.89
CA TYR A 151 -23.55 9.98 43.17
C TYR A 151 -23.21 10.40 44.61
N CYS A 152 -23.79 11.50 45.09
CA CYS A 152 -23.61 11.94 46.47
C CYS A 152 -24.25 10.97 47.48
N ASN A 153 -25.45 10.46 47.18
CA ASN A 153 -26.16 9.57 48.10
C ASN A 153 -25.45 8.23 48.29
N THR A 154 -24.75 7.76 47.25
CA THR A 154 -23.97 6.53 47.26
C THR A 154 -22.51 6.75 47.63
N ARG A 155 -22.07 8.02 47.75
CA ARG A 155 -20.69 8.41 48.08
C ARG A 155 -19.65 7.94 47.05
N THR A 156 -20.05 7.99 45.79
CA THR A 156 -19.24 7.55 44.65
C THR A 156 -19.09 8.69 43.64
N ASN A 157 -18.90 9.91 44.13
CA ASN A 157 -18.61 11.05 43.27
C ASN A 157 -17.10 11.28 43.21
N PHE A 158 -16.56 11.47 42.02
CA PHE A 158 -15.15 11.82 41.87
C PHE A 158 -14.92 12.69 40.65
N ALA A 159 -13.82 13.44 40.70
CA ALA A 159 -13.18 14.03 39.54
C ALA A 159 -11.67 14.07 39.79
N GLY A 160 -10.87 13.76 38.78
CA GLY A 160 -9.43 13.67 38.94
C GLY A 160 -8.70 13.59 37.62
N TRP A 161 -7.37 13.67 37.70
CA TRP A 161 -6.50 13.53 36.55
C TRP A 161 -5.16 12.90 36.90
N SER A 162 -4.54 12.29 35.90
CA SER A 162 -3.17 11.80 35.95
C SER A 162 -2.46 12.02 34.62
N LEU A 163 -1.14 12.01 34.67
CA LEU A 163 -0.24 12.16 33.54
C LEU A 163 0.84 11.11 33.68
N TYR A 164 0.89 10.16 32.75
CA TYR A 164 2.02 9.25 32.60
C TYR A 164 3.06 9.89 31.69
N VAL A 165 4.32 9.86 32.12
CA VAL A 165 5.47 10.35 31.35
C VAL A 165 6.42 9.18 31.16
N ILE A 166 6.57 8.76 29.91
CA ILE A 166 7.53 7.73 29.49
C ILE A 166 8.79 8.44 29.03
N TYR A 167 9.95 7.97 29.49
CA TYR A 167 11.24 8.59 29.21
C TYR A 167 12.32 7.54 28.89
N GLU A 168 13.35 7.98 28.17
CA GLU A 168 14.58 7.25 27.93
C GLU A 168 15.65 7.61 28.96
N ASP A 169 16.31 6.60 29.51
CA ASP A 169 17.49 6.74 30.36
C ASP A 169 18.50 5.65 29.99
N MET A 170 19.66 6.07 29.48
CA MET A 170 20.70 5.18 28.98
C MET A 170 21.33 4.26 30.04
N SER A 171 21.09 4.53 31.33
CA SER A 171 21.54 3.69 32.44
C SER A 171 20.63 2.48 32.71
N LEU A 172 19.39 2.52 32.21
CA LEU A 172 18.41 1.45 32.37
C LEU A 172 18.75 0.23 31.49
N PRO A 173 18.35 -0.98 31.91
CA PRO A 173 18.35 -2.14 31.02
C PRO A 173 17.36 -1.96 29.85
N LEU A 174 17.38 -2.87 28.88
CA LEU A 174 16.39 -2.88 27.81
C LEU A 174 15.06 -3.37 28.37
N ASN A 175 14.09 -2.48 28.45
CA ASN A 175 12.79 -2.73 29.00
C ASN A 175 11.74 -2.71 27.90
N GLN A 176 10.70 -3.49 28.14
CA GLN A 176 9.40 -3.36 27.51
C GLN A 176 8.51 -2.61 28.50
N VAL A 177 8.02 -1.44 28.08
CA VAL A 177 7.04 -0.63 28.82
C VAL A 177 5.70 -0.79 28.13
N SER A 178 4.76 -1.46 28.76
CA SER A 178 3.45 -1.77 28.17
C SER A 178 2.35 -1.02 28.93
N LEU A 179 1.66 -0.12 28.25
CA LEU A 179 0.54 0.64 28.77
C LEU A 179 -0.76 0.04 28.25
N PHE A 180 -1.59 -0.44 29.18
CA PHE A 180 -2.93 -0.92 28.95
C PHE A 180 -3.91 0.15 29.39
N GLN A 181 -4.95 0.42 28.59
CA GLN A 181 -5.95 1.42 28.95
C GLN A 181 -7.36 0.97 28.57
N GLY A 182 -8.35 1.55 29.25
CA GLY A 182 -9.77 1.30 29.04
C GLY A 182 -10.57 1.93 30.18
N LEU A 183 -11.74 1.37 30.48
CA LEU A 183 -12.47 1.72 31.70
C LEU A 183 -13.36 0.56 32.10
N GLU A 184 -13.07 -0.05 33.26
CA GLU A 184 -13.77 -1.23 33.76
C GLU A 184 -14.11 -1.11 35.24
N ILE A 185 -15.28 -1.63 35.62
CA ILE A 185 -15.74 -1.63 37.01
C ILE A 185 -15.46 -2.98 37.68
N ILE A 186 -14.93 -2.90 38.91
CA ILE A 186 -14.88 -3.98 39.90
C ILE A 186 -15.76 -3.55 41.08
N ASN A 187 -16.71 -4.39 41.48
CA ASN A 187 -17.68 -4.08 42.52
C ASN A 187 -18.33 -5.33 43.12
N THR A 188 -19.39 -5.15 43.91
CA THR A 188 -20.16 -6.25 44.51
C THR A 188 -20.73 -7.30 43.54
N ASN A 189 -20.94 -6.97 42.26
CA ASN A 189 -21.43 -7.89 41.23
C ASN A 189 -20.29 -8.52 40.42
N VAL A 190 -19.18 -7.81 40.26
CA VAL A 190 -17.98 -8.24 39.53
C VAL A 190 -16.78 -8.05 40.43
N THR A 191 -16.43 -9.08 41.19
CA THR A 191 -15.47 -8.99 42.31
C THR A 191 -14.01 -9.18 41.90
N GLU A 192 -13.76 -9.51 40.64
CA GLU A 192 -12.42 -9.81 40.12
C GLU A 192 -12.29 -9.33 38.68
N LYS A 193 -11.13 -8.76 38.36
CA LYS A 193 -10.66 -8.51 37.00
C LYS A 193 -9.27 -9.09 36.81
N THR A 194 -9.04 -9.67 35.64
CA THR A 194 -7.76 -10.25 35.25
C THR A 194 -7.30 -9.65 33.94
N ILE A 195 -6.05 -9.22 33.88
CA ILE A 195 -5.39 -8.75 32.66
C ILE A 195 -4.27 -9.75 32.36
N LEU A 196 -4.26 -10.26 31.14
CA LEU A 196 -3.18 -11.12 30.65
C LEU A 196 -2.10 -10.24 30.00
N LEU A 197 -0.88 -10.35 30.52
CA LEU A 197 0.32 -9.91 29.85
C LEU A 197 0.83 -11.11 29.03
N ASP A 198 0.74 -11.03 27.72
CA ASP A 198 1.36 -11.99 26.78
C ASP A 198 2.56 -11.35 26.07
N ASN A 199 3.26 -12.14 25.25
CA ASN A 199 4.42 -11.70 24.47
C ASN A 199 5.52 -11.00 25.29
N ILE A 200 5.76 -11.54 26.49
CA ILE A 200 6.93 -11.20 27.31
C ILE A 200 7.96 -12.32 27.20
N ASN A 201 9.22 -12.00 27.46
CA ASN A 201 10.27 -12.99 27.66
C ASN A 201 11.24 -12.46 28.70
N VAL A 202 10.91 -12.74 29.96
CA VAL A 202 11.59 -12.14 31.11
C VAL A 202 13.00 -12.71 31.23
N LEU A 203 14.02 -11.93 30.91
CA LEU A 203 15.43 -12.37 31.04
C LEU A 203 15.98 -12.08 32.45
N ASP A 204 15.48 -11.01 33.04
CA ASP A 204 15.81 -10.47 34.34
C ASP A 204 14.54 -9.82 34.90
N ASN A 205 14.41 -9.76 36.23
CA ASN A 205 13.30 -9.11 36.90
C ASN A 205 13.75 -7.86 37.68
N ILE A 206 15.04 -7.50 37.64
CA ILE A 206 15.56 -6.31 38.32
C ILE A 206 14.88 -5.04 37.83
N GLY A 207 14.30 -4.28 38.78
CA GLY A 207 13.60 -3.03 38.48
C GLY A 207 12.26 -3.20 37.78
N ALA A 208 11.77 -4.44 37.64
CA ALA A 208 10.43 -4.69 37.12
C ALA A 208 9.38 -4.05 38.05
N LYS A 209 8.43 -3.33 37.47
CA LYS A 209 7.36 -2.66 38.24
C LYS A 209 6.04 -2.65 37.50
N ILE A 210 4.95 -2.56 38.26
CA ILE A 210 3.59 -2.35 37.76
C ILE A 210 3.02 -1.10 38.41
N GLY A 211 2.37 -0.26 37.63
CA GLY A 211 1.56 0.84 38.15
C GLY A 211 0.16 0.80 37.57
N PHE A 212 -0.76 1.50 38.21
CA PHE A 212 -2.13 1.60 37.74
C PHE A 212 -2.75 2.93 38.11
N LEU A 213 -3.80 3.28 37.35
CA LEU A 213 -4.74 4.33 37.68
C LEU A 213 -6.11 3.70 37.89
N ALA A 214 -6.65 3.87 39.09
CA ALA A 214 -8.03 3.54 39.42
C ALA A 214 -8.75 4.79 39.92
N TRP A 215 -10.05 4.87 39.62
CA TRP A 215 -10.94 5.89 40.14
C TRP A 215 -11.98 5.25 41.05
N GLU A 216 -12.37 5.97 42.09
CA GLU A 216 -13.00 5.35 43.26
C GLU A 216 -12.10 4.27 43.90
N GLY A 217 -12.42 3.91 45.13
CA GLY A 217 -11.48 3.32 46.09
C GLY A 217 -11.45 4.19 47.35
N ASP A 218 -11.68 3.57 48.50
CA ASP A 218 -11.63 4.23 49.80
C ASP A 218 -10.85 3.41 50.85
N ASP A 219 -10.17 4.10 51.77
CA ASP A 219 -9.32 3.47 52.77
C ASP A 219 -10.13 2.61 53.77
N ALA A 220 -11.44 2.83 53.87
CA ALA A 220 -12.29 2.28 54.92
C ALA A 220 -13.06 1.01 54.53
N LEU A 221 -13.17 0.68 53.23
CA LEU A 221 -13.97 -0.44 52.69
C LEU A 221 -13.14 -1.56 52.05
N ASN A 222 -11.94 -1.80 52.57
CA ASN A 222 -10.93 -2.73 52.07
C ASN A 222 -11.24 -4.26 52.10
N TYR A 223 -12.51 -4.66 52.00
CA TYR A 223 -12.92 -6.07 52.08
C TYR A 223 -12.52 -6.83 50.82
N GLY A 224 -11.59 -7.79 50.96
CA GLY A 224 -11.16 -8.64 49.83
C GLY A 224 -10.39 -7.88 48.75
N GLU A 225 -9.89 -6.69 49.07
CA GLU A 225 -9.15 -5.86 48.14
C GLU A 225 -7.72 -6.32 47.99
N SER A 226 -7.31 -6.56 46.75
CA SER A 226 -5.93 -6.88 46.45
C SER A 226 -5.58 -6.57 45.00
N LEU A 227 -4.31 -6.29 44.79
CA LEU A 227 -3.65 -6.38 43.50
C LEU A 227 -2.65 -7.54 43.57
N ALA A 228 -2.65 -8.42 42.58
CA ALA A 228 -1.69 -9.50 42.50
C ALA A 228 -1.12 -9.68 41.10
N ILE A 229 0.06 -10.26 41.03
CA ILE A 229 0.67 -10.72 39.78
C ILE A 229 1.15 -12.18 39.93
N ASN A 230 0.76 -13.04 39.00
CA ASN A 230 1.00 -14.49 39.08
C ASN A 230 0.58 -15.07 40.45
N ASP A 231 -0.60 -14.67 40.93
CA ASP A 231 -1.18 -15.00 42.25
C ASP A 231 -0.41 -14.45 43.48
N ASN A 232 0.67 -13.69 43.28
CA ASN A 232 1.40 -13.04 44.36
C ASN A 232 0.80 -11.65 44.67
N ILE A 233 0.23 -11.50 45.86
CA ILE A 233 -0.36 -10.23 46.32
C ILE A 233 0.75 -9.18 46.52
N LEU A 234 0.57 -8.02 45.89
CA LEU A 234 1.46 -6.88 45.93
C LEU A 234 1.13 -5.96 47.12
N SER A 235 2.15 -5.32 47.68
CA SER A 235 2.01 -4.31 48.74
C SER A 235 3.27 -3.45 48.84
N ASN A 236 3.16 -2.22 49.33
CA ASN A 236 4.28 -1.30 49.55
C ASN A 236 4.11 -0.49 50.88
N PRO A 237 4.00 -1.16 52.05
CA PRO A 237 3.73 -0.48 53.31
C PRO A 237 4.78 0.60 53.66
N PRO A 238 4.37 1.70 54.32
CA PRO A 238 3.09 1.89 54.99
C PRO A 238 1.97 2.45 54.09
N LEU A 239 2.24 2.72 52.81
CA LEU A 239 1.28 3.38 51.93
C LEU A 239 0.17 2.41 51.51
N ASN A 240 0.51 1.34 50.79
CA ASN A 240 -0.48 0.35 50.35
C ASN A 240 -0.26 -0.99 51.03
N LEU A 241 -1.28 -1.40 51.79
CA LEU A 241 -1.32 -2.68 52.49
C LEU A 241 -1.78 -3.77 51.52
N SER A 242 -1.41 -5.02 51.80
CA SER A 242 -1.73 -6.16 50.94
C SER A 242 -3.23 -6.43 50.80
N ASP A 243 -4.02 -5.94 51.74
CA ASP A 243 -5.47 -6.06 51.80
C ASP A 243 -6.20 -4.73 51.56
N ASN A 244 -5.51 -3.70 51.07
CA ASN A 244 -6.07 -2.39 50.78
C ASN A 244 -5.26 -1.68 49.70
N ALA A 245 -5.43 -2.10 48.46
CA ALA A 245 -4.68 -1.58 47.32
C ALA A 245 -5.34 -0.35 46.67
N PHE A 246 -6.61 -0.04 47.02
CA PHE A 246 -7.40 1.04 46.42
C PHE A 246 -7.86 2.03 47.50
N ASN A 247 -6.90 2.76 48.07
CA ASN A 247 -7.04 3.45 49.35
C ASN A 247 -6.88 4.98 49.24
N GLY A 248 -6.98 5.55 48.05
CA GLY A 248 -6.90 6.99 47.86
C GLY A 248 -5.46 7.53 47.87
N THR A 249 -4.48 6.76 47.40
CA THR A 249 -3.06 7.10 47.51
C THR A 249 -2.37 7.37 46.17
N ASN A 250 -1.19 7.98 46.27
CA ASN A 250 -0.30 8.17 45.14
C ASN A 250 1.13 7.82 45.56
N SER A 251 1.61 6.66 45.12
CA SER A 251 2.94 6.12 45.41
C SER A 251 4.09 6.98 44.87
N PHE A 252 3.91 7.69 43.76
CA PHE A 252 4.97 8.54 43.18
C PHE A 252 5.31 9.75 44.05
N THR A 253 4.32 10.26 44.77
CA THR A 253 4.46 11.41 45.68
C THR A 253 4.41 11.02 47.15
N ASN A 254 4.21 9.74 47.45
CA ASN A 254 3.97 9.20 48.79
C ASN A 254 2.84 9.96 49.53
N SER A 255 1.73 10.19 48.82
CA SER A 255 0.56 10.94 49.29
C SER A 255 -0.57 10.00 49.70
N THR A 256 -1.26 10.33 50.78
CA THR A 256 -2.49 9.67 51.27
C THR A 256 -3.73 10.53 51.08
N THR A 257 -3.65 11.52 50.19
CA THR A 257 -4.73 12.48 49.95
C THR A 257 -5.08 12.55 48.47
N PHE A 258 -4.82 11.50 47.71
CA PHE A 258 -5.27 11.36 46.33
C PHE A 258 -6.71 10.84 46.36
N TYR A 259 -7.60 11.57 47.03
CA TYR A 259 -8.94 11.09 47.39
C TYR A 259 -9.74 10.58 46.19
N ASN A 260 -10.39 9.43 46.38
CA ASN A 260 -11.27 8.77 45.40
C ASN A 260 -10.57 8.41 44.08
N ALA A 261 -9.27 8.15 44.16
CA ALA A 261 -8.44 7.67 43.06
C ALA A 261 -7.18 7.01 43.62
N ASP A 262 -6.53 6.16 42.82
CA ASP A 262 -5.24 5.57 43.16
C ASP A 262 -4.30 5.73 41.99
N LEU A 263 -3.11 6.26 42.25
CA LEU A 263 -2.02 6.38 41.27
C LEU A 263 -0.76 5.76 41.86
N ASP A 264 -0.71 4.44 41.79
CA ASP A 264 0.24 3.64 42.54
C ASP A 264 1.20 2.85 41.67
N VAL A 265 2.33 2.49 42.28
CA VAL A 265 3.37 1.69 41.66
C VAL A 265 3.94 0.70 42.67
N TYR A 266 4.12 -0.53 42.21
CA TYR A 266 4.57 -1.67 42.99
C TYR A 266 5.78 -2.32 42.30
N ASP A 267 6.77 -2.68 43.11
CA ASP A 267 7.88 -3.52 42.67
C ASP A 267 7.37 -4.96 42.46
N ILE A 268 7.61 -5.50 41.27
CA ILE A 268 7.23 -6.87 40.88
C ILE A 268 8.45 -7.76 40.62
N GLN A 269 9.66 -7.27 40.91
CA GLN A 269 10.90 -8.01 40.70
C GLN A 269 10.88 -9.41 41.31
N ASN A 270 10.24 -9.62 42.46
CA ASN A 270 10.20 -10.93 43.11
C ASN A 270 8.89 -11.69 42.86
N ASN A 271 8.03 -11.19 41.96
CA ASN A 271 6.71 -11.74 41.68
C ASN A 271 6.57 -12.21 40.21
N ILE A 272 7.64 -12.07 39.41
CA ILE A 272 7.80 -12.59 38.05
C ILE A 272 9.12 -13.37 37.98
N ASP A 273 9.10 -14.52 37.32
CA ASP A 273 10.25 -15.39 37.16
C ASP A 273 10.94 -15.21 35.80
N VAL A 274 12.26 -15.40 35.78
CA VAL A 274 13.04 -15.43 34.54
C VAL A 274 12.59 -16.61 33.68
N GLY A 275 12.29 -16.33 32.41
CA GLY A 275 11.75 -17.28 31.44
C GLY A 275 10.23 -17.28 31.35
N ASP A 276 9.53 -16.48 32.17
CA ASP A 276 8.08 -16.27 32.00
C ASP A 276 7.80 -15.68 30.61
N THR A 277 6.86 -16.31 29.90
CA THR A 277 6.36 -15.85 28.59
C THR A 277 5.02 -15.15 28.66
N SER A 278 4.40 -15.16 29.84
CA SER A 278 3.17 -14.44 30.16
C SER A 278 3.07 -14.22 31.66
N ALA A 279 2.27 -13.24 32.07
CA ALA A 279 1.93 -13.00 33.47
C ALA A 279 0.47 -12.57 33.60
N ILE A 280 -0.17 -12.91 34.72
CA ILE A 280 -1.56 -12.53 34.99
C ILE A 280 -1.56 -11.49 36.09
N ILE A 281 -2.16 -10.33 35.81
CA ILE A 281 -2.47 -9.32 36.81
C ILE A 281 -3.92 -9.55 37.25
N SER A 282 -4.17 -9.63 38.56
CA SER A 282 -5.52 -9.74 39.11
C SER A 282 -5.80 -8.63 40.12
N LEU A 283 -7.02 -8.09 40.03
CA LEU A 283 -7.54 -7.06 40.91
C LEU A 283 -8.83 -7.60 41.52
N THR A 284 -8.95 -7.53 42.85
CA THR A 284 -10.10 -8.08 43.57
C THR A 284 -10.73 -7.05 44.50
N THR A 285 -12.02 -7.22 44.76
CA THR A 285 -12.74 -6.63 45.91
C THR A 285 -13.90 -7.54 46.25
N GLY A 286 -14.33 -7.55 47.51
CA GLY A 286 -15.45 -8.36 47.98
C GLY A 286 -15.06 -9.42 49.00
N ASP A 287 -15.52 -9.26 50.23
CA ASP A 287 -15.48 -10.33 51.25
C ASP A 287 -16.66 -10.19 52.24
N PHE A 288 -16.85 -11.19 53.09
CA PHE A 288 -17.85 -11.16 54.16
C PHE A 288 -17.29 -10.47 55.42
N ASP A 289 -18.03 -9.50 55.94
CA ASP A 289 -17.72 -8.89 57.22
C ASP A 289 -17.91 -9.87 58.40
N GLU A 290 -17.49 -9.47 59.61
CA GLU A 290 -17.62 -10.29 60.83
C GLU A 290 -19.07 -10.72 61.16
N THR A 291 -20.06 -10.02 60.58
CA THR A 291 -21.49 -10.30 60.75
C THR A 291 -22.08 -11.17 59.63
N GLY A 292 -21.25 -11.60 58.68
CA GLY A 292 -21.62 -12.45 57.55
C GLY A 292 -22.31 -11.70 56.42
N ASN A 293 -22.21 -10.37 56.38
CA ASN A 293 -22.73 -9.59 55.26
C ASN A 293 -21.61 -9.35 54.24
N PHE A 294 -21.91 -9.56 52.97
CA PHE A 294 -20.98 -9.26 51.89
C PHE A 294 -20.76 -7.75 51.76
N ARG A 295 -19.50 -7.34 51.56
CA ARG A 295 -19.04 -5.97 51.36
C ARG A 295 -18.00 -5.99 50.24
N ALA A 296 -18.09 -5.03 49.34
CA ALA A 296 -17.07 -4.76 48.33
C ALA A 296 -17.10 -3.26 48.06
N ASP A 297 -15.96 -2.72 47.65
CA ASP A 297 -15.84 -1.34 47.20
C ASP A 297 -16.22 -1.21 45.71
N LEU A 298 -16.36 0.02 45.22
CA LEU A 298 -16.44 0.35 43.81
C LEU A 298 -15.07 0.82 43.34
N ILE A 299 -14.45 0.03 42.46
CA ILE A 299 -13.17 0.38 41.83
C ILE A 299 -13.43 0.52 40.33
N ILE A 300 -12.97 1.61 39.74
CA ILE A 300 -13.06 1.87 38.31
C ILE A 300 -11.65 1.92 37.75
N LEU A 301 -11.18 0.78 37.24
CA LEU A 301 -9.85 0.65 36.67
C LEU A 301 -9.79 1.38 35.32
N ASN A 302 -8.81 2.26 35.16
CA ASN A 302 -8.63 3.04 33.93
C ASN A 302 -7.44 2.56 33.11
N ASN A 303 -6.30 2.33 33.75
CA ASN A 303 -5.10 1.87 33.06
C ASN A 303 -4.16 1.13 33.99
N VAL A 304 -3.29 0.34 33.36
CA VAL A 304 -2.20 -0.39 34.00
C VAL A 304 -0.97 -0.21 33.12
N ILE A 305 0.19 0.05 33.73
CA ILE A 305 1.46 0.18 33.04
C ILE A 305 2.51 -0.71 33.68
N THR A 306 3.20 -1.50 32.87
CA THR A 306 4.24 -2.43 33.33
C THR A 306 5.59 -2.07 32.74
N VAL A 307 6.64 -2.40 33.47
CA VAL A 307 8.03 -2.33 33.00
C VAL A 307 8.65 -3.69 33.30
N LEU A 308 9.05 -4.38 32.25
CA LEU A 308 9.67 -5.69 32.32
C LEU A 308 10.95 -5.70 31.49
N ASN A 309 12.02 -6.33 32.00
CA ASN A 309 13.18 -6.63 31.17
C ASN A 309 12.85 -7.82 30.26
N SER A 310 12.15 -7.54 29.17
CA SER A 310 11.79 -8.48 28.12
C SER A 310 12.77 -8.34 26.96
N GLN A 311 13.36 -9.43 26.47
CA GLN A 311 14.23 -9.45 25.28
C GLN A 311 13.56 -10.23 24.15
N LEU A 312 13.00 -9.49 23.20
CA LEU A 312 12.32 -10.01 22.02
C LEU A 312 12.67 -9.15 20.80
N PRO A 313 12.90 -9.76 19.63
CA PRO A 313 12.94 -9.03 18.35
C PRO A 313 11.54 -8.54 17.96
N ASP A 314 11.46 -7.70 16.92
CA ASP A 314 10.19 -7.24 16.32
C ASP A 314 10.37 -7.11 14.81
N ALA A 315 10.08 -8.20 14.10
CA ALA A 315 10.28 -8.32 12.67
C ALA A 315 9.13 -7.65 11.92
N THR A 316 9.46 -6.68 11.08
CA THR A 316 8.52 -6.12 10.12
C THR A 316 9.10 -6.20 8.72
N ILE A 317 8.25 -6.15 7.70
CA ILE A 317 8.67 -6.22 6.30
C ILE A 317 7.99 -5.11 5.51
N GLU A 318 8.69 -4.56 4.52
CA GLU A 318 8.17 -3.59 3.55
C GLU A 318 8.52 -4.08 2.14
N ILE A 319 7.54 -4.12 1.24
CA ILE A 319 7.76 -4.39 -0.18
C ILE A 319 8.18 -3.07 -0.85
N THR A 320 9.45 -2.99 -1.24
CA THR A 320 10.05 -1.74 -1.74
C THR A 320 9.94 -1.57 -3.25
N ASP A 321 9.90 -2.66 -4.01
CA ASP A 321 9.73 -2.63 -5.47
C ASP A 321 9.16 -3.96 -6.01
N VAL A 322 8.36 -3.86 -7.07
CA VAL A 322 7.83 -5.02 -7.81
C VAL A 322 8.12 -4.79 -9.29
N SER A 323 9.15 -5.47 -9.79
CA SER A 323 9.63 -5.31 -11.16
C SER A 323 9.19 -6.48 -12.04
N LEU A 324 8.40 -6.18 -13.06
CA LEU A 324 7.93 -7.15 -14.06
C LEU A 324 8.30 -6.70 -15.47
N GLN A 325 8.76 -7.63 -16.30
CA GLN A 325 8.94 -7.40 -17.74
C GLN A 325 7.68 -7.82 -18.51
N CYS A 326 7.40 -7.13 -19.61
CA CYS A 326 6.26 -7.46 -20.48
C CYS A 326 6.30 -8.91 -20.97
N ASN A 327 5.17 -9.60 -20.86
CA ASN A 327 5.01 -11.02 -21.19
C ASN A 327 5.94 -11.97 -20.39
N SER A 328 6.53 -11.49 -19.29
CA SER A 328 7.30 -12.33 -18.39
C SER A 328 6.37 -13.10 -17.47
N THR A 329 6.69 -14.38 -17.27
CA THR A 329 6.08 -15.18 -16.20
C THR A 329 6.82 -15.05 -14.88
N GLU A 330 7.90 -14.27 -14.84
CA GLU A 330 8.73 -14.05 -13.66
C GLU A 330 8.69 -12.58 -13.24
N VAL A 331 8.44 -12.34 -11.94
CA VAL A 331 8.48 -11.03 -11.29
C VAL A 331 9.63 -11.00 -10.28
N VAL A 332 10.32 -9.87 -10.16
CA VAL A 332 11.30 -9.63 -9.10
C VAL A 332 10.64 -8.76 -8.03
N ILE A 333 10.61 -9.26 -6.80
CA ILE A 333 10.08 -8.55 -5.65
C ILE A 333 11.28 -8.15 -4.79
N SER A 334 11.43 -6.85 -4.56
CA SER A 334 12.40 -6.29 -3.61
C SER A 334 11.68 -5.93 -2.33
N TYR A 335 12.33 -6.17 -1.20
CA TYR A 335 11.76 -5.93 0.12
C TYR A 335 12.85 -5.56 1.13
N THR A 336 12.45 -4.96 2.24
CA THR A 336 13.32 -4.67 3.37
C THR A 336 12.69 -5.25 4.63
N VAL A 337 13.47 -5.99 5.40
CA VAL A 337 13.08 -6.51 6.72
C VAL A 337 13.68 -5.60 7.79
N PHE A 338 12.90 -5.24 8.79
CA PHE A 338 13.32 -4.39 9.89
C PHE A 338 13.20 -5.11 11.23
N ASN A 339 14.01 -4.67 12.20
CA ASN A 339 13.91 -5.07 13.60
C ASN A 339 13.73 -3.81 14.47
N THR A 340 12.59 -3.12 14.30
CA THR A 340 12.31 -1.80 14.90
C THR A 340 11.45 -1.93 16.15
N ASN A 341 11.62 -1.06 17.16
CA ASN A 341 10.89 -1.17 18.43
C ASN A 341 11.05 -2.55 19.10
N SER A 342 12.28 -3.05 19.17
CA SER A 342 12.63 -4.34 19.75
C SER A 342 13.65 -4.20 20.87
N THR A 343 13.80 -5.27 21.66
CA THR A 343 14.78 -5.37 22.76
C THR A 343 15.80 -6.48 22.55
N ASP A 344 15.71 -7.21 21.43
CA ASP A 344 16.69 -8.21 21.02
C ASP A 344 16.97 -8.18 19.51
N VAL A 345 18.04 -8.86 19.10
CA VAL A 345 18.45 -9.06 17.72
C VAL A 345 17.49 -10.05 17.04
N LEU A 346 17.01 -9.72 15.85
CA LEU A 346 16.30 -10.67 15.00
C LEU A 346 17.33 -11.63 14.37
N PRO A 347 17.27 -12.94 14.63
CA PRO A 347 18.30 -13.88 14.18
C PRO A 347 18.34 -14.02 12.66
N ALA A 348 19.50 -14.40 12.13
CA ALA A 348 19.62 -14.84 10.75
C ALA A 348 18.79 -16.11 10.51
N ASN A 349 18.38 -16.31 9.26
CA ASN A 349 17.50 -17.39 8.82
C ASN A 349 16.07 -17.29 9.37
N THR A 350 15.59 -16.10 9.71
CA THR A 350 14.15 -15.85 9.89
C THR A 350 13.45 -16.01 8.55
N ALA A 351 12.41 -16.83 8.51
CA ALA A 351 11.70 -17.20 7.29
C ALA A 351 10.87 -16.02 6.75
N ILE A 352 10.75 -15.93 5.42
CA ILE A 352 9.87 -14.97 4.76
C ILE A 352 9.01 -15.75 3.77
N ALA A 353 7.69 -15.67 3.91
CA ALA A 353 6.74 -16.29 3.00
C ALA A 353 6.14 -15.25 2.04
N PHE A 354 6.04 -15.63 0.75
CA PHE A 354 5.41 -14.81 -0.28
C PHE A 354 4.16 -15.51 -0.82
N TYR A 355 3.03 -14.84 -0.67
CA TYR A 355 1.72 -15.32 -1.09
C TYR A 355 1.19 -14.50 -2.27
N ILE A 356 0.55 -15.18 -3.23
CA ILE A 356 -0.21 -14.54 -4.30
C ILE A 356 -1.62 -15.09 -4.26
N GLU A 357 -2.63 -14.22 -4.19
CA GLU A 357 -4.05 -14.61 -4.05
C GLU A 357 -4.31 -15.56 -2.87
N GLY A 358 -3.51 -15.44 -1.81
CA GLY A 358 -3.57 -16.28 -0.61
C GLY A 358 -2.90 -17.66 -0.73
N GLU A 359 -2.30 -17.99 -1.88
CA GLU A 359 -1.54 -19.23 -2.07
C GLU A 359 -0.04 -18.97 -1.90
N LEU A 360 0.64 -19.82 -1.14
CA LEU A 360 2.10 -19.74 -0.95
C LEU A 360 2.82 -20.04 -2.26
N ILE A 361 3.64 -19.10 -2.75
CA ILE A 361 4.38 -19.27 -4.01
C ILE A 361 5.84 -19.59 -3.78
N THR A 362 6.49 -18.88 -2.86
CA THR A 362 7.91 -19.09 -2.55
C THR A 362 8.24 -18.59 -1.15
N GLN A 363 9.47 -18.86 -0.73
CA GLN A 363 10.02 -18.43 0.55
C GLN A 363 11.43 -17.89 0.39
N ALA A 364 11.81 -17.00 1.29
CA ALA A 364 13.16 -16.50 1.49
C ALA A 364 13.53 -16.59 2.97
N PHE A 365 14.74 -16.16 3.30
CA PHE A 365 15.24 -16.09 4.66
C PHE A 365 16.11 -14.85 4.82
N THR A 366 16.10 -14.23 6.01
CA THR A 366 17.13 -13.27 6.37
C THR A 366 18.51 -13.93 6.33
N LEU A 367 19.52 -13.21 5.85
CA LEU A 367 20.87 -13.71 5.68
C LEU A 367 21.75 -13.43 6.91
N ASN A 368 21.49 -12.33 7.60
CA ASN A 368 22.25 -11.90 8.77
C ASN A 368 21.33 -11.67 9.97
N ASP A 369 21.95 -11.65 11.14
CA ASP A 369 21.32 -11.14 12.35
C ASP A 369 21.04 -9.64 12.16
N ILE A 370 19.78 -9.22 12.35
CA ILE A 370 19.37 -7.82 12.23
C ILE A 370 19.39 -7.19 13.63
N PRO A 371 20.31 -6.26 13.92
CA PRO A 371 20.41 -5.64 15.24
C PRO A 371 19.17 -4.82 15.58
N ILE A 372 18.98 -4.49 16.86
CA ILE A 372 17.90 -3.57 17.32
C ILE A 372 17.96 -2.26 16.53
N GLY A 373 16.84 -1.85 15.95
CA GLY A 373 16.71 -0.68 15.07
C GLY A 373 17.39 -0.83 13.71
N GLY A 374 17.85 -2.04 13.36
CA GLY A 374 18.48 -2.37 12.09
C GLY A 374 17.50 -2.82 11.01
N PHE A 375 18.04 -3.07 9.82
CA PHE A 375 17.30 -3.58 8.68
C PHE A 375 18.18 -4.44 7.77
N GLU A 376 17.56 -5.25 6.91
CA GLU A 376 18.20 -6.02 5.84
C GLU A 376 17.37 -5.94 4.56
N ASP A 377 18.01 -5.58 3.45
CA ASP A 377 17.39 -5.57 2.12
C ASP A 377 17.50 -6.95 1.45
N GLY A 378 16.42 -7.35 0.79
CA GLY A 378 16.33 -8.61 0.05
C GLY A 378 15.62 -8.45 -1.29
N SER A 379 15.79 -9.47 -2.14
CA SER A 379 15.03 -9.59 -3.39
C SER A 379 14.81 -11.06 -3.72
N ILE A 380 13.66 -11.38 -4.30
CA ILE A 380 13.32 -12.73 -4.75
C ILE A 380 12.64 -12.70 -6.12
N THR A 381 12.91 -13.71 -6.94
CA THR A 381 12.23 -13.91 -8.22
C THR A 381 11.13 -14.96 -8.06
N VAL A 382 9.92 -14.61 -8.50
CA VAL A 382 8.71 -15.43 -8.34
C VAL A 382 8.11 -15.73 -9.70
N SER A 383 7.69 -16.97 -9.93
CA SER A 383 6.92 -17.34 -11.12
C SER A 383 5.43 -17.09 -10.87
N LEU A 384 4.80 -16.28 -11.72
CA LEU A 384 3.39 -15.93 -11.60
C LEU A 384 2.47 -17.07 -12.10
N PRO A 385 1.35 -17.35 -11.41
CA PRO A 385 0.29 -18.19 -11.94
C PRO A 385 -0.39 -17.46 -13.11
N ILE A 386 -0.18 -17.94 -14.33
CA ILE A 386 -0.52 -17.24 -15.58
C ILE A 386 -2.00 -16.84 -15.61
N THR A 387 -2.27 -15.53 -15.56
CA THR A 387 -3.55 -14.90 -15.93
C THR A 387 -3.24 -13.54 -16.52
N ASP A 388 -3.25 -13.43 -17.86
CA ASP A 388 -2.92 -12.18 -18.55
C ASP A 388 -3.88 -11.04 -18.14
N GLY A 389 -3.32 -9.84 -17.88
CA GLY A 389 -4.08 -8.64 -17.54
C GLY A 389 -4.80 -8.68 -16.20
N SER A 390 -4.43 -9.60 -15.30
CA SER A 390 -4.92 -9.63 -13.93
C SER A 390 -4.10 -8.71 -13.02
N LEU A 391 -4.79 -8.10 -12.05
CA LEU A 391 -4.18 -7.53 -10.87
C LEU A 391 -4.13 -8.64 -9.82
N LEU A 392 -2.94 -8.96 -9.33
CA LEU A 392 -2.71 -10.00 -8.35
C LEU A 392 -2.33 -9.37 -7.01
N ASN A 393 -2.93 -9.83 -5.92
CA ASN A 393 -2.59 -9.43 -4.57
C ASN A 393 -1.35 -10.21 -4.08
N LEU A 394 -0.27 -9.50 -3.81
CA LEU A 394 0.97 -10.01 -3.23
C LEU A 394 1.00 -9.69 -1.74
N ILE A 395 1.31 -10.68 -0.91
CA ILE A 395 1.58 -10.49 0.52
C ILE A 395 2.95 -11.08 0.82
N ALA A 396 3.80 -10.32 1.49
CA ALA A 396 5.04 -10.78 2.07
C ALA A 396 4.88 -10.83 3.60
N VAL A 397 5.28 -11.94 4.21
CA VAL A 397 5.17 -12.16 5.66
C VAL A 397 6.55 -12.59 6.19
N ILE A 398 7.18 -11.78 7.03
CA ILE A 398 8.39 -12.16 7.78
C ILE A 398 7.99 -13.04 8.97
N ASP A 399 8.89 -13.90 9.41
CA ASP A 399 8.68 -14.89 10.46
C ASP A 399 7.63 -15.97 10.12
N ASP A 400 7.42 -16.23 8.83
CA ASP A 400 6.48 -17.26 8.36
C ASP A 400 7.18 -18.28 7.45
N ASP A 401 7.08 -19.56 7.81
CA ASP A 401 7.56 -20.69 7.00
C ASP A 401 6.53 -21.21 5.99
N GLY A 402 5.49 -20.42 5.71
CA GLY A 402 4.41 -20.80 4.81
C GLY A 402 3.22 -21.43 5.54
N SER A 403 3.33 -21.65 6.86
CA SER A 403 2.28 -22.22 7.69
C SER A 403 1.25 -21.20 8.17
N GLY A 404 1.56 -19.90 8.08
CA GLY A 404 0.75 -18.81 8.61
C GLY A 404 0.87 -18.63 10.13
N PHE A 405 1.94 -19.16 10.73
CA PHE A 405 2.24 -19.02 12.16
C PHE A 405 3.67 -18.49 12.34
N GLY A 406 3.83 -17.54 13.26
CA GLY A 406 5.13 -17.05 13.72
C GLY A 406 6.02 -18.18 14.26
N MET A 407 7.30 -18.16 13.92
CA MET A 407 8.32 -19.09 14.39
C MET A 407 9.15 -18.54 15.54
N ILE A 408 9.31 -17.22 15.59
CA ILE A 408 10.08 -16.47 16.57
C ILE A 408 9.07 -15.72 17.42
N ASN A 409 9.24 -15.77 18.75
CA ASN A 409 8.44 -14.91 19.60
C ASN A 409 8.94 -13.48 19.44
N GLU A 410 8.02 -12.57 19.18
CA GLU A 410 8.29 -11.16 18.90
C GLU A 410 7.56 -10.25 19.87
N THR A 411 7.94 -8.97 19.90
CA THR A 411 7.22 -7.99 20.72
C THR A 411 5.82 -7.70 20.19
N ASN A 412 5.59 -7.89 18.89
CA ASN A 412 4.31 -7.78 18.24
C ASN A 412 4.20 -8.83 17.11
N GLU A 413 3.30 -9.79 17.25
CA GLU A 413 3.09 -10.89 16.29
C GLU A 413 2.15 -10.51 15.13
N THR A 414 1.77 -9.23 15.02
CA THR A 414 0.70 -8.78 14.10
C THR A 414 1.15 -7.75 13.07
N ASN A 415 2.41 -7.29 13.13
CA ASN A 415 3.00 -6.31 12.21
C ASN A 415 3.99 -6.94 11.21
N ASN A 416 4.01 -8.27 11.11
CA ASN A 416 4.96 -9.05 10.30
C ASN A 416 4.64 -9.11 8.80
N SER A 417 3.62 -8.38 8.32
CA SER A 417 3.17 -8.50 6.93
C SER A 417 3.03 -7.16 6.23
N ASP A 418 3.37 -7.16 4.94
CA ASP A 418 3.08 -6.07 4.02
C ASP A 418 2.49 -6.62 2.72
N GLN A 419 1.73 -5.78 2.02
CA GLN A 419 1.01 -6.17 0.82
C GLN A 419 1.18 -5.16 -0.31
N SER A 420 1.21 -5.67 -1.52
CA SER A 420 1.29 -4.88 -2.75
C SER A 420 0.47 -5.54 -3.86
N THR A 421 0.29 -4.84 -4.97
CA THR A 421 -0.41 -5.37 -6.14
C THR A 421 0.54 -5.54 -7.30
N ILE A 422 0.48 -6.70 -7.95
CA ILE A 422 1.22 -6.98 -9.19
C ILE A 422 0.26 -6.81 -10.36
N GLU A 423 0.57 -5.91 -11.28
CA GLU A 423 -0.13 -5.81 -12.56
C GLU A 423 0.59 -6.68 -13.59
N VAL A 424 -0.08 -7.72 -14.09
CA VAL A 424 0.52 -8.61 -15.12
C VAL A 424 0.57 -7.86 -16.45
N LEU A 425 1.79 -7.46 -16.84
CA LEU A 425 2.07 -6.74 -18.06
C LEU A 425 2.03 -7.68 -19.28
N ALA A 426 1.09 -7.45 -20.19
CA ALA A 426 1.00 -8.14 -21.48
C ALA A 426 1.17 -7.15 -22.63
N SER A 427 1.84 -7.56 -23.70
CA SER A 427 1.89 -6.77 -24.94
C SER A 427 0.50 -6.67 -25.57
N GLU A 428 0.18 -5.48 -26.06
CA GLU A 428 -1.01 -5.26 -26.88
C GLU A 428 -0.95 -6.07 -28.20
N PRO A 429 -2.12 -6.42 -28.78
CA PRO A 429 -2.16 -7.15 -30.04
C PRO A 429 -1.53 -6.33 -31.18
N VAL A 430 -0.93 -7.03 -32.15
CA VAL A 430 -0.32 -6.39 -33.33
C VAL A 430 -1.39 -5.64 -34.14
N ILE A 431 -1.19 -4.33 -34.32
CA ILE A 431 -2.08 -3.47 -35.10
C ILE A 431 -1.70 -3.53 -36.59
N THR A 432 -2.65 -3.85 -37.46
CA THR A 432 -2.42 -3.83 -38.92
C THR A 432 -2.58 -2.42 -39.47
N LEU A 433 -1.53 -1.88 -40.07
CA LEU A 433 -1.49 -0.62 -40.79
C LEU A 433 -1.81 -0.83 -42.29
N PRO A 434 -2.14 0.24 -43.02
CA PRO A 434 -2.25 0.20 -44.47
C PRO A 434 -0.96 -0.25 -45.17
N ASP A 435 -1.12 -0.97 -46.28
CA ASP A 435 -0.02 -1.45 -47.10
C ASP A 435 0.71 -0.29 -47.80
N LEU A 436 2.02 -0.45 -47.98
CA LEU A 436 2.79 0.46 -48.82
C LEU A 436 2.85 -0.07 -50.24
N LEU A 437 2.65 0.82 -51.21
CA LEU A 437 2.65 0.50 -52.63
C LEU A 437 3.89 1.08 -53.31
N SER A 438 4.55 0.30 -54.16
CA SER A 438 5.63 0.78 -55.04
C SER A 438 5.46 0.24 -56.45
N CYS A 439 5.89 1.02 -57.43
CA CYS A 439 6.03 0.54 -58.80
C CYS A 439 7.01 -0.64 -58.90
N ASP A 440 6.64 -1.62 -59.71
CA ASP A 440 7.54 -2.69 -60.12
C ASP A 440 8.71 -2.11 -60.92
N SER A 441 9.91 -2.42 -60.46
CA SER A 441 11.19 -2.11 -61.10
C SER A 441 11.81 -3.34 -61.78
N GLY A 442 11.05 -4.44 -61.86
CA GLY A 442 11.40 -5.72 -62.45
C GLY A 442 11.24 -6.86 -61.44
N PHE A 443 10.73 -8.00 -61.91
CA PHE A 443 10.59 -9.24 -61.13
C PHE A 443 9.80 -9.09 -59.81
N ASN A 444 8.75 -8.27 -59.77
CA ASN A 444 7.97 -7.97 -58.56
C ASN A 444 8.80 -7.35 -57.43
N THR A 445 9.79 -6.52 -57.76
CA THR A 445 10.59 -5.77 -56.79
C THR A 445 10.37 -4.27 -56.94
N GLY A 446 10.32 -3.56 -55.83
CA GLY A 446 10.07 -2.13 -55.73
C GLY A 446 10.93 -1.51 -54.62
N ARG A 447 11.07 -0.18 -54.67
CA ARG A 447 11.77 0.59 -53.66
C ARG A 447 10.75 1.26 -52.76
N PHE A 448 10.83 1.01 -51.46
CA PHE A 448 9.92 1.54 -50.46
C PHE A 448 10.63 2.47 -49.51
N ASP A 449 9.95 3.56 -49.15
CA ASP A 449 10.26 4.34 -47.96
C ASP A 449 9.35 3.84 -46.83
N LEU A 450 9.91 3.02 -45.95
CA LEU A 450 9.17 2.42 -44.83
C LEU A 450 8.69 3.48 -43.84
N THR A 451 9.30 4.67 -43.79
CA THR A 451 8.88 5.73 -42.87
C THR A 451 7.49 6.27 -43.20
N ASN A 452 7.01 6.06 -44.43
CA ASN A 452 5.64 6.39 -44.82
C ASN A 452 4.59 5.58 -44.04
N SER A 453 4.91 4.39 -43.52
CA SER A 453 3.94 3.64 -42.70
C SER A 453 3.70 4.30 -41.34
N LEU A 454 4.64 5.13 -40.86
CA LEU A 454 4.52 5.84 -39.59
C LEU A 454 3.41 6.90 -39.61
N GLU A 455 2.99 7.38 -40.79
CA GLU A 455 1.87 8.32 -40.93
C GLU A 455 0.52 7.73 -40.50
N PHE A 456 0.41 6.40 -40.47
CA PHE A 456 -0.81 5.70 -40.08
C PHE A 456 -0.85 5.33 -38.60
N ILE A 457 0.24 5.59 -37.86
CA ILE A 457 0.33 5.27 -36.45
C ILE A 457 -0.41 6.35 -35.63
N PRO A 458 -1.26 5.97 -34.66
CA PRO A 458 -1.95 6.92 -33.79
C PRO A 458 -0.97 7.86 -33.08
N SER A 459 -1.38 9.12 -32.88
CA SER A 459 -0.50 10.17 -32.34
C SER A 459 -0.08 9.99 -30.88
N GLU A 460 -0.63 9.00 -30.17
CA GLU A 460 -0.24 8.64 -28.81
C GLU A 460 1.11 7.90 -28.75
N TYR A 461 1.55 7.31 -29.86
CA TYR A 461 2.83 6.59 -29.94
C TYR A 461 3.97 7.50 -30.40
N ASN A 462 5.12 7.41 -29.73
CA ASN A 462 6.32 8.17 -30.09
C ASN A 462 7.07 7.54 -31.27
N ILE A 463 6.72 7.93 -32.49
CA ILE A 463 7.31 7.39 -33.72
C ILE A 463 8.82 7.65 -33.89
N ASP A 464 9.41 8.58 -33.13
CA ASP A 464 10.86 8.86 -33.18
C ASP A 464 11.69 7.67 -32.66
N GLN A 465 11.08 6.77 -31.88
CA GLN A 465 11.69 5.53 -31.36
C GLN A 465 11.29 4.29 -32.17
N SER A 466 10.80 4.46 -33.40
CA SER A 466 10.38 3.34 -34.25
C SER A 466 11.56 2.54 -34.80
N THR A 467 11.42 1.21 -34.79
CA THR A 467 12.37 0.28 -35.41
C THR A 467 11.63 -0.74 -36.28
N PHE A 468 12.20 -1.09 -37.43
CA PHE A 468 11.55 -1.95 -38.44
C PHE A 468 12.18 -3.35 -38.49
N TYR A 469 11.36 -4.38 -38.68
CA TYR A 469 11.78 -5.79 -38.69
C TYR A 469 11.07 -6.60 -39.78
N LEU A 470 11.68 -7.72 -40.17
CA LEU A 470 11.13 -8.67 -41.15
C LEU A 470 10.22 -9.74 -40.54
N SER A 471 10.27 -9.92 -39.22
CA SER A 471 9.45 -10.88 -38.49
C SER A 471 9.02 -10.31 -37.14
N GLU A 472 7.93 -10.84 -36.61
CA GLU A 472 7.43 -10.51 -35.27
C GLU A 472 8.40 -10.95 -34.18
N GLU A 473 9.03 -12.12 -34.34
CA GLU A 473 10.03 -12.65 -33.40
C GLU A 473 11.26 -11.74 -33.32
N ASP A 474 11.77 -11.28 -34.47
CA ASP A 474 12.89 -10.32 -34.54
C ASP A 474 12.51 -8.98 -33.86
N ALA A 475 11.26 -8.53 -34.02
CA ALA A 475 10.75 -7.30 -33.40
C ALA A 475 10.66 -7.41 -31.87
N LEU A 476 10.11 -8.51 -31.35
CA LEU A 476 9.97 -8.76 -29.91
C LEU A 476 11.33 -8.95 -29.22
N SER A 477 12.26 -9.65 -29.88
CA SER A 477 13.61 -9.89 -29.36
C SER A 477 14.63 -8.79 -29.71
N GLN A 478 14.21 -7.80 -30.51
CA GLN A 478 15.02 -6.66 -30.95
C GLN A 478 16.31 -7.06 -31.69
N VAL A 479 16.23 -8.09 -32.53
CA VAL A 479 17.35 -8.58 -33.34
C VAL A 479 17.11 -8.30 -34.82
N ASN A 480 18.18 -8.20 -35.61
CA ASN A 480 18.11 -7.98 -37.07
C ASN A 480 17.26 -6.76 -37.54
N PRO A 481 17.40 -5.55 -36.96
CA PRO A 481 16.62 -4.40 -37.38
C PRO A 481 16.99 -3.95 -38.81
N ILE A 482 15.99 -3.41 -39.52
CA ILE A 482 16.15 -2.85 -40.87
C ILE A 482 16.73 -1.44 -40.77
N PHE A 483 18.02 -1.28 -41.11
CA PHE A 483 18.71 0.01 -40.98
C PHE A 483 18.42 1.02 -42.12
N ASN A 484 18.03 0.56 -43.31
CA ASN A 484 17.81 1.43 -44.48
C ASN A 484 16.32 1.62 -44.78
N ALA A 485 15.59 2.18 -43.81
CA ALA A 485 14.13 2.33 -43.88
C ALA A 485 13.66 3.19 -45.07
N MET A 486 14.37 4.26 -45.42
CA MET A 486 13.97 5.17 -46.51
C MET A 486 14.15 4.60 -47.93
N ASN A 487 14.86 3.48 -48.07
CA ASN A 487 15.25 2.93 -49.37
C ASN A 487 15.27 1.40 -49.34
N PHE A 488 14.27 0.81 -48.69
CA PHE A 488 14.14 -0.63 -48.58
C PHE A 488 13.75 -1.25 -49.93
N ILE A 489 14.28 -2.43 -50.25
CA ILE A 489 13.94 -3.17 -51.46
C ILE A 489 13.37 -4.51 -51.03
N ASN A 490 12.14 -4.81 -51.45
CA ASN A 490 11.49 -6.06 -51.14
C ASN A 490 12.11 -7.24 -51.93
N ASN A 491 11.95 -8.45 -51.42
CA ASN A 491 12.38 -9.69 -52.09
C ASN A 491 11.21 -10.57 -52.56
N LEU A 492 10.00 -10.26 -52.11
CA LEU A 492 8.74 -10.91 -52.48
C LEU A 492 7.60 -9.89 -52.39
N SER A 493 6.47 -10.16 -53.04
CA SER A 493 5.30 -9.28 -53.02
C SER A 493 4.05 -10.17 -52.92
N PRO A 494 3.21 -10.03 -51.87
CA PRO A 494 3.31 -9.10 -50.74
C PRO A 494 4.36 -9.54 -49.70
N GLN A 495 5.14 -8.60 -49.15
CA GLN A 495 6.10 -8.85 -48.05
C GLN A 495 5.68 -8.14 -46.77
N SER A 496 5.39 -8.91 -45.71
CA SER A 496 5.06 -8.37 -44.39
C SER A 496 6.29 -7.83 -43.66
N LEU A 497 6.15 -6.63 -43.08
CA LEU A 497 7.11 -6.03 -42.14
C LEU A 497 6.41 -5.65 -40.84
N PHE A 498 7.22 -5.46 -39.80
CA PHE A 498 6.78 -5.03 -38.47
C PHE A 498 7.47 -3.72 -38.07
N VAL A 499 6.75 -2.86 -37.36
CA VAL A 499 7.30 -1.68 -36.67
C VAL A 499 7.13 -1.90 -35.18
N ARG A 500 8.22 -1.83 -34.41
CA ARG A 500 8.19 -1.75 -32.95
C ARG A 500 8.32 -0.30 -32.54
N ILE A 501 7.47 0.16 -31.62
CA ILE A 501 7.57 1.47 -30.98
C ILE A 501 7.64 1.27 -29.47
N GLU A 502 8.58 1.96 -28.83
CA GLU A 502 8.70 2.01 -27.37
C GLU A 502 7.51 2.75 -26.76
N HIS A 503 6.80 2.09 -25.85
CA HIS A 503 5.63 2.63 -25.16
C HIS A 503 5.58 2.05 -23.74
N ASP A 504 5.15 2.84 -22.77
CA ASP A 504 5.05 2.44 -21.36
C ASP A 504 3.64 1.88 -21.09
N PRO A 505 3.47 0.72 -20.42
CA PRO A 505 4.49 -0.15 -19.83
C PRO A 505 5.11 -1.18 -20.80
N CYS A 506 4.51 -1.39 -21.97
CA CYS A 506 4.95 -2.35 -22.98
C CYS A 506 5.03 -1.76 -24.38
N ASP A 507 6.04 -2.21 -25.14
CA ASP A 507 6.20 -1.85 -26.54
C ASP A 507 4.98 -2.24 -27.39
N GLN A 508 4.67 -1.41 -28.39
CA GLN A 508 3.62 -1.68 -29.38
C GLN A 508 4.21 -2.19 -30.69
N LEU A 509 3.59 -3.24 -31.26
CA LEU A 509 3.91 -3.74 -32.59
C LEU A 509 2.84 -3.36 -33.61
N PHE A 510 3.29 -2.94 -34.79
CA PHE A 510 2.47 -2.68 -35.96
C PHE A 510 2.91 -3.56 -37.13
N LYS A 511 1.98 -3.96 -38.00
CA LYS A 511 2.26 -4.77 -39.19
C LYS A 511 1.73 -4.09 -40.44
N PHE A 512 2.48 -4.13 -41.55
CA PHE A 512 2.03 -3.71 -42.87
C PHE A 512 2.66 -4.58 -43.96
N ASP A 513 2.02 -4.68 -45.13
CA ASP A 513 2.59 -5.36 -46.27
C ASP A 513 3.19 -4.37 -47.29
N LEU A 514 4.28 -4.79 -47.92
CA LEU A 514 4.84 -4.13 -49.11
C LEU A 514 4.25 -4.81 -50.34
N ILE A 515 3.52 -4.04 -51.14
CA ILE A 515 2.89 -4.52 -52.37
C ILE A 515 3.53 -3.81 -53.55
N VAL A 516 4.05 -4.61 -54.48
CA VAL A 516 4.56 -4.13 -55.76
C VAL A 516 3.44 -4.12 -56.80
N GLU A 517 3.23 -2.99 -57.44
CA GLU A 517 2.22 -2.79 -58.48
C GLU A 517 2.86 -2.59 -59.86
N ASN A 518 2.26 -3.18 -60.88
CA ASN A 518 2.69 -3.00 -62.26
C ASN A 518 2.41 -1.56 -62.70
N CYS A 519 3.43 -0.71 -62.82
CA CYS A 519 3.26 0.69 -63.23
C CYS A 519 3.20 0.85 -64.76
N PRO A 520 2.55 1.92 -65.28
CA PRO A 520 2.40 2.12 -66.71
C PRO A 520 3.77 2.23 -67.41
N PRO A 521 4.00 1.53 -68.53
CA PRO A 521 5.27 1.60 -69.22
C PRO A 521 5.47 2.96 -69.90
N PHE A 522 6.71 3.43 -70.00
CA PHE A 522 7.05 4.66 -70.71
C PHE A 522 7.30 4.37 -72.19
N ILE A 523 6.41 4.89 -73.04
CA ILE A 523 6.45 4.68 -74.49
C ILE A 523 7.18 5.86 -75.17
N PRO A 524 8.35 5.63 -75.81
CA PRO A 524 9.09 6.71 -76.46
C PRO A 524 8.40 7.16 -77.75
N GLN A 525 8.57 8.44 -78.11
CA GLN A 525 7.96 9.02 -79.33
C GLN A 525 8.80 8.78 -80.59
N GLY A 526 10.00 8.22 -80.47
CA GLY A 526 10.81 7.85 -81.62
C GLY A 526 12.02 6.98 -81.26
N PHE A 527 12.57 6.33 -82.27
CA PHE A 527 13.76 5.48 -82.16
C PHE A 527 14.51 5.44 -83.51
N SER A 528 15.78 5.06 -83.48
CA SER A 528 16.71 5.14 -84.61
C SER A 528 17.44 3.81 -84.85
N PRO A 529 16.87 2.84 -85.59
CA PRO A 529 17.51 1.56 -85.91
C PRO A 529 18.69 1.69 -86.89
N ASN A 530 19.76 2.36 -86.48
CA ASN A 530 20.96 2.69 -87.27
C ASN A 530 22.20 1.86 -86.89
N ASP A 531 22.04 0.94 -85.94
CA ASP A 531 23.05 0.04 -85.41
C ASP A 531 24.21 0.77 -84.67
N ASP A 532 23.94 1.94 -84.07
CA ASP A 532 24.90 2.71 -83.25
C ASP A 532 24.91 2.32 -81.77
N GLY A 533 24.00 1.42 -81.35
CA GLY A 533 23.83 0.94 -79.99
C GLY A 533 22.79 1.73 -79.18
N PHE A 534 22.27 2.84 -79.69
CA PHE A 534 21.31 3.71 -79.00
C PHE A 534 19.96 3.74 -79.73
N ASN A 535 18.88 3.38 -79.01
CA ASN A 535 17.51 3.39 -79.54
C ASN A 535 17.35 2.58 -80.85
N ASP A 536 18.10 1.48 -81.00
CA ASP A 536 18.09 0.64 -82.21
C ASP A 536 16.81 -0.17 -82.43
N TRP A 537 15.93 -0.16 -81.45
CA TRP A 537 14.63 -0.82 -81.48
C TRP A 537 13.65 -0.01 -80.65
N PHE A 538 12.37 -0.28 -80.82
CA PHE A 538 11.31 0.41 -80.10
C PHE A 538 11.26 -0.03 -78.63
N ASN A 539 12.21 0.50 -77.85
CA ASN A 539 12.45 0.15 -76.45
C ASN A 539 11.50 0.88 -75.51
N ILE A 540 10.32 0.30 -75.30
CA ILE A 540 9.34 0.76 -74.31
C ILE A 540 9.86 0.37 -72.91
N GLN A 541 10.15 1.35 -72.06
CA GLN A 541 10.67 1.11 -70.71
C GLN A 541 9.58 0.54 -69.81
N GLY A 542 9.92 -0.45 -68.99
CA GLY A 542 8.96 -1.16 -68.13
C GLY A 542 8.06 -2.14 -68.88
N LEU A 543 8.26 -2.36 -70.19
CA LEU A 543 7.41 -3.29 -70.94
C LEU A 543 7.91 -4.74 -70.91
N TYR A 544 9.23 -4.93 -70.98
CA TYR A 544 9.84 -6.24 -71.23
C TYR A 544 10.23 -7.00 -69.95
N ASP A 545 10.05 -6.35 -68.81
CA ASP A 545 10.46 -6.74 -67.45
C ASP A 545 9.28 -6.73 -66.46
N ILE A 546 8.22 -5.96 -66.72
CA ILE A 546 7.00 -5.91 -65.89
C ILE A 546 5.84 -6.64 -66.58
N PHE A 547 5.60 -6.35 -67.87
CA PHE A 547 4.50 -6.93 -68.64
C PHE A 547 4.99 -8.03 -69.58
N GLU A 548 5.54 -9.12 -69.03
CA GLU A 548 6.18 -10.18 -69.83
C GLU A 548 5.23 -10.87 -70.84
N ASP A 549 3.92 -10.84 -70.59
CA ASP A 549 2.90 -11.41 -71.49
C ASP A 549 2.33 -10.41 -72.51
N HIS A 550 2.93 -9.23 -72.68
CA HIS A 550 2.41 -8.19 -73.57
C HIS A 550 2.38 -8.59 -75.05
N LYS A 551 1.54 -7.89 -75.82
CA LYS A 551 1.46 -7.96 -77.28
C LYS A 551 1.56 -6.57 -77.91
N LEU A 552 2.54 -6.40 -78.78
CA LEU A 552 2.80 -5.14 -79.50
C LEU A 552 2.43 -5.28 -80.98
N LEU A 553 1.52 -4.44 -81.45
CA LEU A 553 1.09 -4.36 -82.84
C LEU A 553 1.49 -3.01 -83.44
N ILE A 554 2.14 -3.00 -84.60
CA ILE A 554 2.53 -1.78 -85.31
C ILE A 554 1.84 -1.71 -86.66
N TYR A 555 1.28 -0.54 -86.97
CA TYR A 555 0.55 -0.21 -88.18
C TYR A 555 1.23 0.92 -88.93
N ASN A 556 1.18 0.87 -90.25
CA ASN A 556 1.59 1.99 -91.10
C ASN A 556 0.50 3.09 -91.13
N ARG A 557 0.80 4.23 -91.78
CA ARG A 557 -0.14 5.36 -91.95
C ARG A 557 -1.44 5.05 -92.70
N TYR A 558 -1.55 3.88 -93.32
CA TYR A 558 -2.73 3.42 -94.04
C TYR A 558 -3.56 2.42 -93.21
N GLY A 559 -3.21 2.20 -91.94
CA GLY A 559 -3.90 1.26 -91.05
C GLY A 559 -3.58 -0.21 -91.33
N THR A 560 -2.54 -0.52 -92.11
CA THR A 560 -2.11 -1.90 -92.36
C THR A 560 -1.16 -2.36 -91.26
N LEU A 561 -1.43 -3.51 -90.64
CA LEU A 561 -0.53 -4.16 -89.68
C LEU A 561 0.77 -4.56 -90.40
N ILE A 562 1.90 -4.10 -89.87
CA ILE A 562 3.24 -4.38 -90.44
C ILE A 562 4.13 -5.14 -89.48
N PHE A 563 3.87 -5.07 -88.17
CA PHE A 563 4.61 -5.82 -87.17
C PHE A 563 3.71 -6.32 -86.03
N GLU A 564 3.94 -7.55 -85.61
CA GLU A 564 3.38 -8.14 -84.39
C GLU A 564 4.52 -8.75 -83.57
N GLY A 565 4.62 -8.35 -82.31
CA GLY A 565 5.67 -8.77 -81.38
C GLY A 565 5.18 -8.97 -79.96
N ASN A 566 6.10 -9.43 -79.11
CA ASN A 566 5.92 -9.75 -77.69
C ASN A 566 7.27 -9.64 -76.98
N ASN A 567 7.39 -10.18 -75.77
CA ASN A 567 8.63 -10.09 -74.98
C ASN A 567 9.88 -10.68 -75.67
N ASN A 568 9.69 -11.73 -76.48
CA ASN A 568 10.77 -12.39 -77.22
C ASN A 568 11.05 -11.75 -78.60
N LEU A 569 10.11 -10.94 -79.12
CA LEU A 569 10.18 -10.38 -80.47
C LEU A 569 9.99 -8.87 -80.45
N LYS A 570 11.12 -8.17 -80.33
CA LYS A 570 11.24 -6.70 -80.29
C LYS A 570 11.17 -6.09 -81.70
N TRP A 571 10.70 -4.84 -81.80
CA TRP A 571 10.57 -4.17 -83.09
C TRP A 571 11.81 -3.33 -83.45
N TYR A 572 12.60 -3.84 -84.39
CA TYR A 572 13.81 -3.18 -84.93
C TYR A 572 13.53 -2.38 -86.21
N GLY A 573 12.31 -1.86 -86.39
CA GLY A 573 11.94 -1.14 -87.61
C GLY A 573 11.82 -2.04 -88.86
N ARG A 574 11.47 -3.33 -88.67
CA ARG A 574 11.30 -4.31 -89.76
C ARG A 574 9.89 -4.88 -89.76
N SER A 575 9.36 -5.21 -90.93
CA SER A 575 8.03 -5.84 -91.05
C SER A 575 8.10 -7.36 -90.91
N ASN A 576 7.20 -7.94 -90.10
CA ASN A 576 6.97 -9.39 -90.01
C ASN A 576 5.51 -9.80 -90.27
N SER A 577 4.61 -8.83 -90.53
CA SER A 577 3.19 -9.07 -90.77
C SER A 577 2.70 -8.34 -92.03
N GLY A 578 1.58 -8.81 -92.61
CA GLY A 578 0.91 -8.21 -93.77
C GLY A 578 1.48 -8.60 -95.15
N LEU A 579 0.99 -7.95 -96.21
CA LEU A 579 1.34 -8.25 -97.63
C LEU A 579 2.84 -8.08 -97.96
N ASN A 580 3.62 -7.47 -97.07
CA ASN A 580 5.06 -7.24 -97.19
C ASN A 580 5.85 -7.83 -95.99
N ALA A 581 5.40 -8.96 -95.43
CA ALA A 581 6.08 -9.72 -94.36
C ALA A 581 7.42 -10.34 -94.84
N SER A 582 8.35 -9.48 -95.22
CA SER A 582 9.61 -9.84 -95.88
C SER A 582 10.84 -9.66 -94.99
N GLY A 583 10.66 -9.26 -93.71
CA GLY A 583 11.76 -8.95 -92.79
C GLY A 583 12.54 -7.69 -93.16
N LYS A 584 12.05 -6.92 -94.16
CA LYS A 584 12.72 -5.73 -94.68
C LYS A 584 12.52 -4.53 -93.74
N ARG A 585 13.53 -3.66 -93.72
CA ARG A 585 13.47 -2.34 -93.07
C ARG A 585 12.31 -1.52 -93.63
N VAL A 586 11.51 -0.92 -92.77
CA VAL A 586 10.37 -0.08 -93.17
C VAL A 586 10.83 1.36 -93.45
N PRO A 587 10.17 2.14 -94.31
CA PRO A 587 10.60 3.52 -94.60
C PRO A 587 10.60 4.43 -93.36
N VAL A 588 11.43 5.49 -93.37
CA VAL A 588 11.38 6.57 -92.37
C VAL A 588 9.97 7.15 -92.32
N GLY A 589 9.44 7.37 -91.12
CA GLY A 589 8.14 7.97 -90.93
C GLY A 589 7.46 7.61 -89.62
N THR A 590 6.23 8.11 -89.47
CA THR A 590 5.38 7.84 -88.32
C THR A 590 4.62 6.52 -88.49
N TYR A 591 4.69 5.69 -87.47
CA TYR A 591 3.94 4.44 -87.33
C TYR A 591 3.01 4.53 -86.13
N PHE A 592 1.95 3.73 -86.14
CA PHE A 592 0.97 3.69 -85.05
C PHE A 592 1.07 2.37 -84.32
N TYR A 593 0.98 2.38 -83.00
CA TYR A 593 1.01 1.15 -82.21
C TYR A 593 -0.32 0.89 -81.51
N VAL A 594 -0.62 -0.39 -81.31
CA VAL A 594 -1.59 -0.89 -80.35
C VAL A 594 -0.83 -1.84 -79.43
N LEU A 595 -0.77 -1.49 -78.15
CA LEU A 595 -0.05 -2.23 -77.12
C LEU A 595 -1.08 -2.83 -76.15
N HIS A 596 -1.14 -4.16 -76.12
CA HIS A 596 -1.90 -4.91 -75.13
C HIS A 596 -0.93 -5.34 -74.03
N LEU A 597 -1.05 -4.75 -72.84
CA LEU A 597 -0.23 -5.14 -71.69
C LEU A 597 -0.68 -6.50 -71.10
N ASN A 598 -1.89 -6.95 -71.44
CA ASN A 598 -2.51 -8.19 -70.96
C ASN A 598 -2.61 -8.27 -69.42
N ASP A 599 -2.63 -7.11 -68.76
CA ASP A 599 -2.89 -6.95 -67.33
C ASP A 599 -4.34 -6.46 -67.12
N PRO A 600 -5.12 -7.06 -66.20
CA PRO A 600 -6.51 -6.67 -65.93
C PRO A 600 -6.69 -5.19 -65.56
N SER A 601 -5.67 -4.56 -64.99
CA SER A 601 -5.67 -3.17 -64.52
C SER A 601 -5.49 -2.17 -65.67
N TYR A 602 -5.06 -2.63 -66.84
CA TYR A 602 -4.71 -1.77 -67.96
C TYR A 602 -5.55 -2.02 -69.22
N LYS A 603 -6.09 -0.93 -69.79
CA LYS A 603 -6.65 -0.96 -71.15
C LYS A 603 -5.52 -0.96 -72.19
N SER A 604 -5.86 -1.38 -73.40
CA SER A 604 -4.93 -1.33 -74.53
C SER A 604 -4.49 0.11 -74.81
N MET A 605 -3.18 0.32 -74.89
CA MET A 605 -2.59 1.63 -75.17
C MET A 605 -2.42 1.81 -76.66
N THR A 606 -2.73 2.99 -77.19
CA THR A 606 -2.52 3.32 -78.60
C THR A 606 -1.79 4.65 -78.74
N GLY A 607 -1.04 4.80 -79.83
CA GLY A 607 -0.29 6.02 -80.07
C GLY A 607 0.52 5.93 -81.35
N TRP A 608 1.52 6.80 -81.46
CA TRP A 608 2.41 6.86 -82.60
C TRP A 608 3.87 6.85 -82.15
N VAL A 609 4.74 6.41 -83.06
CA VAL A 609 6.18 6.42 -82.89
C VAL A 609 6.84 6.81 -84.22
N TYR A 610 7.83 7.71 -84.15
CA TYR A 610 8.60 8.14 -85.31
C TYR A 610 9.85 7.29 -85.47
N LEU A 611 10.01 6.65 -86.62
CA LEU A 611 11.19 5.88 -86.97
C LEU A 611 12.07 6.69 -87.91
N ASN A 612 13.33 6.87 -87.56
CA ASN A 612 14.38 7.45 -88.40
C ASN A 612 15.60 6.50 -88.50
N TYR A 613 16.48 6.64 -89.50
CA TYR A 613 17.73 5.87 -89.58
C TYR A 613 18.95 6.77 -89.42
#